data_AF-A0A534YJR0-F1
#
_entry.id   AF-A0A534YJR0-F1
#
_cell.length_a   1.000
_cell.length_b   1.000
_cell.length_c   1.000
_cell.angle_alpha   90.00
_cell.angle_beta   90.00
_cell.angle_gamma   90.00
#
_symmetry.space_group_name_H-M   'P 1'
#
loop_
_entity.id
_entity.type
_entity.pdbx_description
1 polymer ?
#
loop_
_entity_poly.entity_id
_entity_poly.type
_entity_poly.pdbx_seq_one_letter_code
_entity_poly.pdbx_strand_id
1 'polypeptide(L)'
;SGVRARAEVYRWLLFAATELEQPLWRITRHTSLYPPEKRLAAEIPIARQDFLDMAAVLEEHMDGRQFLVGDNVTVADFVAAYTLDMAAVLEKHMLLDNLPRLRGFMERMYKRPNAPPRIAEAFASLRR
;
A
#
# COMPACT_ATOMS: atom_id res chain seq x y z
N SER A 1 -16.13 18.94 12.98
CA SER A 1 -17.23 19.02 11.99
C SER A 1 -17.07 17.91 10.96
N GLY A 2 -18.16 17.43 10.35
CA GLY A 2 -18.09 16.38 9.31
C GLY A 2 -17.28 16.78 8.07
N VAL A 3 -17.15 18.08 7.78
CA VAL A 3 -16.35 18.60 6.66
C VAL A 3 -14.86 18.27 6.84
N ARG A 4 -14.31 18.47 8.04
CA ARG A 4 -12.89 18.19 8.32
C ARG A 4 -12.58 16.70 8.18
N ALA A 5 -13.44 15.84 8.74
CA ALA A 5 -13.26 14.38 8.63
C ALA A 5 -13.26 13.91 7.17
N ARG A 6 -14.16 14.45 6.32
CA ARG A 6 -14.16 14.13 4.89
C ARG A 6 -12.89 14.60 4.18
N ALA A 7 -12.40 15.80 4.50
CA ALA A 7 -11.15 16.31 3.94
C ALA A 7 -9.96 15.41 4.29
N GLU A 8 -9.90 14.89 5.53
CA GLU A 8 -8.89 13.92 5.94
C GLU A 8 -9.00 12.58 5.19
N VAL A 9 -10.21 12.08 4.96
CA VAL A 9 -10.42 10.88 4.14
C VAL A 9 -9.90 11.11 2.71
N TYR A 10 -10.21 12.25 2.09
CA TYR A 10 -9.70 12.57 0.76
C TYR A 10 -8.19 12.73 0.73
N ARG A 11 -7.60 13.36 1.76
CA ARG A 11 -6.14 13.48 1.90
C ARG A 11 -5.47 12.12 1.83
N TRP A 12 -5.95 11.15 2.61
CA TRP A 12 -5.34 9.83 2.65
C TRP A 12 -5.64 8.95 1.44
N LEU A 13 -6.82 9.11 0.81
CA LEU A 13 -7.10 8.47 -0.47
C LEU A 13 -6.13 8.95 -1.56
N LEU A 14 -5.95 10.27 -1.67
CA LEU A 14 -5.02 10.85 -2.63
C LEU A 14 -3.58 10.44 -2.31
N PHE A 15 -3.17 10.50 -1.04
CA PHE A 15 -1.85 10.07 -0.59
C PHE A 15 -1.56 8.61 -0.98
N ALA A 16 -2.50 7.69 -0.73
CA ALA A 16 -2.32 6.28 -1.10
C ALA A 16 -2.13 6.10 -2.62
N ALA A 17 -2.91 6.81 -3.43
CA ALA A 17 -2.84 6.71 -4.89
C ALA A 17 -1.59 7.38 -5.49
N THR A 18 -1.20 8.56 -5.00
CA THR A 18 -0.14 9.37 -5.61
C THR A 18 1.24 9.07 -5.04
N GLU A 19 1.33 8.79 -3.73
CA GLU A 19 2.61 8.66 -3.03
C GLU A 19 3.02 7.18 -2.82
N LEU A 20 2.06 6.28 -2.62
CA LEU A 20 2.35 4.86 -2.35
C LEU A 20 2.15 3.99 -3.59
N GLU A 21 1.01 4.07 -4.27
CA GLU A 21 0.69 3.17 -5.38
C GLU A 21 1.58 3.42 -6.62
N GLN A 22 1.88 4.69 -6.89
CA GLN A 22 2.67 5.12 -8.05
C GLN A 22 4.08 4.46 -8.11
N PRO A 23 4.90 4.45 -7.04
CA PRO A 23 6.17 3.73 -7.04
C PRO A 23 6.01 2.20 -7.13
N LEU A 24 4.95 1.60 -6.56
CA LEU A 24 4.68 0.16 -6.70
C LEU A 24 4.44 -0.22 -8.16
N TRP A 25 3.69 0.60 -8.91
CA TRP A 25 3.49 0.40 -10.33
C TRP A 25 4.78 0.58 -11.14
N ARG A 26 5.67 1.50 -10.74
CA ARG A 26 7.00 1.64 -11.38
C ARG A 26 7.83 0.37 -11.19
N ILE A 27 7.91 -0.15 -9.97
CA ILE A 27 8.61 -1.42 -9.68
C ILE A 27 8.01 -2.57 -10.49
N THR A 28 6.67 -2.72 -10.47
CA THR A 28 5.98 -3.82 -11.14
C THR A 28 6.17 -3.76 -12.66
N ARG A 29 6.08 -2.57 -13.25
CA ARG A 29 6.26 -2.37 -14.69
C ARG A 29 7.66 -2.76 -15.16
N HIS A 30 8.70 -2.32 -14.46
CA HIS A 30 10.07 -2.64 -14.83
C HIS A 30 10.53 -4.03 -14.38
N THR A 31 9.78 -4.71 -13.51
CA THR A 31 10.04 -6.09 -13.13
C THR A 31 9.39 -7.10 -14.09
N SER A 32 8.10 -6.93 -14.41
CA SER A 32 7.33 -7.98 -15.10
C SER A 32 6.39 -7.51 -16.21
N LEU A 33 5.77 -6.32 -16.11
CA LEU A 33 4.73 -5.94 -17.09
C LEU A 33 5.28 -5.43 -18.42
N TYR A 34 6.38 -4.68 -18.40
CA TYR A 34 6.97 -4.22 -19.66
C TYR A 34 7.66 -5.37 -20.41
N PRO A 35 7.69 -5.32 -21.75
CA PRO A 35 8.61 -6.13 -22.54
C PRO A 35 10.06 -5.93 -22.07
N PRO A 36 10.93 -6.95 -22.10
CA PRO A 36 12.29 -6.88 -21.58
C PRO A 36 13.10 -5.65 -22.05
N GLU A 37 12.96 -5.27 -23.31
CA GLU A 37 13.65 -4.14 -23.96
C GLU A 37 13.19 -2.75 -23.46
N LYS A 38 12.03 -2.67 -22.79
CA LYS A 38 11.52 -1.44 -22.16
C LYS A 38 11.75 -1.40 -20.64
N ARG A 39 12.33 -2.45 -20.07
CA ARG A 39 12.63 -2.51 -18.62
C ARG A 39 13.90 -1.71 -18.33
N LEU A 40 13.87 -0.99 -17.22
CA LEU A 40 14.99 -0.19 -16.74
C LEU A 40 15.29 -0.68 -15.33
N ALA A 41 16.29 -1.55 -15.17
CA ALA A 41 16.62 -2.11 -13.85
C ALA A 41 17.01 -1.02 -12.84
N ALA A 42 17.61 0.07 -13.31
CA ALA A 42 17.96 1.23 -12.50
C ALA A 42 16.76 2.00 -11.93
N GLU A 43 15.56 1.84 -12.50
CA GLU A 43 14.34 2.49 -12.02
C GLU A 43 13.81 1.88 -10.72
N ILE A 44 14.06 0.58 -10.52
CA ILE A 44 13.58 -0.19 -9.38
C ILE A 44 14.08 0.37 -8.04
N PRO A 45 15.40 0.60 -7.81
CA PRO A 45 15.88 1.15 -6.55
C PRO A 45 15.38 2.57 -6.28
N ILE A 46 15.16 3.39 -7.32
CA ILE A 46 14.62 4.75 -7.18
C ILE A 46 13.17 4.67 -6.72
N ALA A 47 12.32 3.92 -7.44
CA ALA A 47 10.92 3.73 -7.06
C ALA A 47 10.78 3.07 -5.69
N ARG A 48 11.68 2.16 -5.32
CA ARG A 48 11.74 1.60 -3.97
C ARG A 48 11.98 2.67 -2.92
N GLN A 49 12.93 3.58 -3.14
CA GLN A 49 13.20 4.66 -2.19
C GLN A 49 12.01 5.62 -2.08
N ASP A 50 11.42 6.01 -3.21
CA ASP A 50 10.25 6.88 -3.25
C ASP A 50 9.07 6.29 -2.43
N PHE A 51 8.83 4.97 -2.55
CA PHE A 51 7.86 4.29 -1.70
C PHE A 51 8.24 4.34 -0.22
N LEU A 52 9.48 4.01 0.12
CA LEU A 52 9.93 3.93 1.53
C LEU A 52 9.84 5.28 2.23
N ASP A 53 10.20 6.37 1.56
CA ASP A 53 10.13 7.72 2.11
C ASP A 53 8.69 8.08 2.47
N MET A 54 7.73 7.78 1.60
CA MET A 54 6.31 8.09 1.83
C MET A 54 5.65 7.09 2.77
N ALA A 55 6.07 5.83 2.75
CA ALA A 55 5.60 4.83 3.69
C ALA A 55 6.06 5.15 5.12
N ALA A 56 7.25 5.76 5.31
CA ALA A 56 7.69 6.24 6.61
C ALA A 56 6.74 7.33 7.18
N VAL A 57 6.26 8.24 6.35
CA VAL A 57 5.25 9.25 6.74
C VAL A 57 3.95 8.59 7.20
N LEU A 58 3.48 7.56 6.48
CA LEU A 58 2.27 6.85 6.87
C LEU A 58 2.48 6.01 8.15
N GLU A 59 3.64 5.38 8.29
CA GLU A 59 4.02 4.60 9.49
C GLU A 59 4.04 5.50 10.74
N GLU A 60 4.61 6.70 10.64
CA GLU A 60 4.55 7.71 11.71
C GLU A 60 3.12 8.17 11.97
N HIS A 61 2.34 8.47 10.93
CA HIS A 61 0.94 8.88 11.11
C HIS A 61 0.13 7.81 11.85
N MET A 62 0.43 6.54 11.62
CA MET A 62 -0.25 5.41 12.26
C MET A 62 0.17 5.15 13.71
N ASP A 63 1.10 5.93 14.27
CA ASP A 63 1.48 5.79 15.68
C ASP A 63 0.30 6.09 16.62
N GLY A 64 -0.02 5.12 17.47
CA GLY A 64 -1.19 5.16 18.34
C GLY A 64 -2.55 5.13 17.63
N ARG A 65 -2.60 4.91 16.30
CA ARG A 65 -3.87 4.90 15.53
C ARG A 65 -4.33 3.51 15.16
N GLN A 66 -5.64 3.32 15.23
CA GLN A 66 -6.30 2.12 14.71
C GLN A 66 -6.66 2.25 13.22
N PHE A 67 -7.09 3.45 12.82
CA PHE A 67 -7.54 3.81 11.47
C PHE A 67 -6.87 5.12 11.02
N LEU A 68 -6.88 5.39 9.71
CA LEU A 68 -6.27 6.58 9.14
C LEU A 68 -6.95 7.88 9.60
N VAL A 69 -8.27 7.85 9.81
CA VAL A 69 -9.08 9.02 10.14
C VAL A 69 -10.04 8.71 11.29
N GLY A 70 -9.83 9.37 12.43
CA GLY A 70 -10.68 9.20 13.61
C GLY A 70 -10.70 7.76 14.12
N ASP A 71 -11.83 7.36 14.69
CA ASP A 71 -11.97 6.09 15.43
C ASP A 71 -12.80 5.03 14.70
N ASN A 72 -13.23 5.32 13.47
CA ASN A 72 -14.04 4.41 12.66
C ASN A 72 -13.36 4.13 11.32
N VAL A 73 -13.56 2.92 10.81
CA VAL A 73 -13.08 2.52 9.49
C VAL A 73 -13.72 3.36 8.39
N THR A 74 -12.92 3.72 7.40
CA THR A 74 -13.33 4.48 6.22
C THR A 74 -12.83 3.81 4.94
N VAL A 75 -13.26 4.31 3.79
CA VAL A 75 -12.75 3.86 2.49
C VAL A 75 -11.24 4.10 2.34
N ALA A 76 -10.68 5.12 2.99
CA ALA A 76 -9.24 5.37 2.97
C ALA A 76 -8.46 4.19 3.56
N ASP A 77 -8.98 3.57 4.61
CA ASP A 77 -8.34 2.42 5.25
C ASP A 77 -8.27 1.21 4.31
N PHE A 78 -9.33 0.96 3.55
CA PHE A 78 -9.38 -0.14 2.58
C PHE A 78 -8.42 0.08 1.42
N VAL A 79 -8.39 1.30 0.88
CA VAL A 79 -7.46 1.63 -0.22
C VAL A 79 -6.02 1.52 0.26
N ALA A 80 -5.68 2.09 1.42
CA ALA A 80 -4.33 1.99 1.96
C ALA A 80 -3.93 0.54 2.26
N ALA A 81 -4.81 -0.26 2.85
CA ALA A 81 -4.51 -1.67 3.11
C ALA A 81 -4.28 -2.46 1.82
N TYR A 82 -5.07 -2.21 0.78
CA TYR A 82 -4.86 -2.82 -0.54
C TYR A 82 -3.52 -2.40 -1.16
N THR A 83 -3.17 -1.11 -1.10
CA THR A 83 -1.88 -0.61 -1.59
C THR A 83 -0.70 -1.21 -0.81
N LEU A 84 -0.83 -1.39 0.50
CA LEU A 84 0.18 -2.09 1.31
C LEU A 84 0.27 -3.58 0.97
N ASP A 85 -0.84 -4.22 0.62
CA ASP A 85 -0.83 -5.60 0.13
C ASP A 85 -0.12 -5.73 -1.22
N MET A 86 -0.26 -4.72 -2.11
CA MET A 86 0.55 -4.64 -3.33
C MET A 86 2.04 -4.54 -3.02
N ALA A 87 2.43 -3.78 -1.99
CA ALA A 87 3.83 -3.75 -1.53
C ALA A 87 4.28 -5.10 -0.96
N ALA A 88 3.40 -5.81 -0.25
CA ALA A 88 3.71 -7.11 0.34
C ALA A 88 3.97 -8.20 -0.72
N VAL A 89 3.25 -8.20 -1.85
CA VAL A 89 3.50 -9.17 -2.93
C VAL A 89 4.81 -8.90 -3.69
N LEU A 90 5.38 -7.70 -3.55
CA LEU A 90 6.70 -7.32 -4.04
C LEU A 90 7.81 -7.65 -3.02
N GLU A 91 7.71 -8.80 -2.34
CA GLU A 91 8.56 -9.21 -1.20
C GLU A 91 10.06 -9.08 -1.46
N LYS A 92 10.53 -9.37 -2.69
CA LYS A 92 11.94 -9.22 -3.10
C LYS A 92 12.50 -7.81 -2.92
N HIS A 93 11.63 -6.81 -2.79
CA HIS A 93 12.00 -5.41 -2.60
C HIS A 93 11.94 -4.96 -1.14
N MET A 94 11.58 -5.83 -0.18
CA MET A 94 11.65 -5.56 1.27
C MET A 94 10.94 -4.25 1.66
N LEU A 95 9.77 -4.00 1.08
CA LEU A 95 9.07 -2.71 1.18
C LEU A 95 8.39 -2.49 2.53
N LEU A 96 8.13 -3.55 3.30
CA LEU A 96 7.41 -3.51 4.58
C LEU A 96 8.24 -4.01 5.77
N ASP A 97 9.54 -4.23 5.59
CA ASP A 97 10.38 -4.91 6.59
C ASP A 97 10.57 -4.04 7.86
N ASN A 98 10.68 -2.72 7.68
CA ASN A 98 10.86 -1.76 8.76
C ASN A 98 9.59 -0.93 9.05
N LEU A 99 8.41 -1.44 8.68
CA LEU A 99 7.13 -0.74 8.81
C LEU A 99 6.11 -1.59 9.61
N PRO A 100 6.40 -1.87 10.90
CA PRO A 100 5.61 -2.81 11.69
C PRO A 100 4.17 -2.34 11.91
N ARG A 101 3.91 -1.02 12.05
CA ARG A 101 2.54 -0.52 12.23
C ARG A 101 1.76 -0.67 10.95
N LEU A 102 2.34 -0.36 9.79
CA LEU A 102 1.68 -0.54 8.49
C LEU A 102 1.41 -2.01 8.20
N ARG A 103 2.36 -2.90 8.48
CA ARG A 103 2.16 -4.35 8.36
C ARG A 103 0.99 -4.82 9.24
N GLY A 104 1.01 -4.44 10.52
CA GLY A 104 -0.06 -4.79 11.44
C GLY A 104 -1.42 -4.19 11.04
N PHE A 105 -1.44 -2.95 10.55
CA PHE A 105 -2.64 -2.29 10.04
C PHE A 105 -3.24 -3.05 8.84
N MET A 106 -2.42 -3.34 7.83
CA MET A 106 -2.82 -4.11 6.64
C MET A 106 -3.41 -5.47 7.06
N GLU A 107 -2.70 -6.23 7.90
CA GLU A 107 -3.17 -7.54 8.38
C GLU A 107 -4.51 -7.45 9.11
N ARG A 108 -4.71 -6.43 9.95
CA ARG A 108 -6.00 -6.20 10.63
C ARG A 108 -7.12 -5.90 9.63
N MET A 109 -6.85 -5.13 8.58
CA MET A 109 -7.87 -4.80 7.58
C MET A 109 -8.33 -6.04 6.81
N TYR A 110 -7.40 -6.93 6.44
CA TYR A 110 -7.72 -8.20 5.76
C TYR A 110 -8.33 -9.27 6.68
N LYS A 111 -8.18 -9.15 8.01
CA LYS A 111 -8.87 -10.03 8.98
C LYS A 111 -10.34 -9.66 9.22
N ARG A 112 -10.83 -8.55 8.68
CA ARG A 112 -12.21 -8.10 8.89
C ARG A 112 -13.21 -9.04 8.18
N PRO A 113 -14.45 -9.18 8.69
CA PRO A 113 -15.49 -9.92 7.99
C PRO A 113 -15.71 -9.37 6.58
N ASN A 114 -15.85 -10.28 5.60
CA ASN A 114 -16.06 -9.97 4.18
C ASN A 114 -14.90 -9.24 3.49
N ALA A 115 -13.69 -9.19 4.08
CA ALA A 115 -12.52 -8.76 3.35
C ALA A 115 -12.28 -9.70 2.14
N PRO A 116 -11.93 -9.17 0.96
CA PRO A 116 -11.54 -10.02 -0.16
C PRO A 116 -10.23 -10.77 0.16
N PRO A 117 -9.92 -11.85 -0.58
CA PRO A 117 -8.62 -12.51 -0.48
C PRO A 117 -7.48 -11.52 -0.71
N ARG A 118 -6.33 -11.77 -0.08
CA ARG A 118 -5.12 -10.99 -0.36
C ARG A 118 -4.67 -11.20 -1.81
N ILE A 119 -3.91 -10.26 -2.35
CA ILE A 119 -3.47 -10.27 -3.76
C ILE A 119 -2.72 -11.57 -4.10
N ALA A 120 -1.82 -12.03 -3.21
CA ALA A 120 -1.11 -13.30 -3.41
C ALA A 120 -2.06 -14.51 -3.49
N GLU A 121 -3.07 -14.55 -2.62
CA GLU A 121 -4.07 -15.62 -2.57
C GLU A 121 -4.97 -15.61 -3.81
N ALA A 122 -5.39 -14.42 -4.25
CA ALA A 122 -6.16 -14.22 -5.47
C ALA A 122 -5.38 -14.67 -6.71
N PHE A 123 -4.09 -14.33 -6.83
CA PHE A 123 -3.27 -14.83 -7.94
C PHE A 123 -3.06 -16.35 -7.87
N ALA A 124 -2.96 -16.93 -6.67
CA ALA A 124 -2.83 -18.37 -6.50
C ALA A 124 -4.11 -19.14 -6.85
N SER A 125 -5.31 -18.55 -6.69
CA SER A 125 -6.56 -19.18 -7.11
C SER A 125 -6.76 -19.19 -8.62
N LEU A 126 -6.25 -18.20 -9.35
CA LEU A 126 -6.32 -18.12 -10.82
C LEU A 126 -5.43 -19.13 -11.56
N ARG A 127 -4.46 -19.74 -10.86
CA ARG A 127 -3.55 -20.76 -11.42
C ARG A 127 -4.05 -22.20 -11.20
N ARG A 128 -5.20 -22.37 -10.55
CA ARG A 128 -5.82 -23.67 -10.28
C ARG A 128 -6.81 -24.07 -11.35
#